data_AF-A0A729D4N0-F1
#
_entry.id   AF-A0A729D4N0-F1
#
_cell.length_a   1.000
_cell.length_b   1.000
_cell.length_c   1.000
_cell.angle_alpha   90.00
_cell.angle_beta   90.00
_cell.angle_gamma   90.00
#
_symmetry.space_group_name_H-M   'P 1'
#
loop_
_entity.id
_entity.type
_entity.pdbx_description
1 polymer ?
#
loop_
_entity_poly.entity_id
_entity_poly.type
_entity_poly.pdbx_seq_one_letter_code
_entity_poly.pdbx_strand_id
1 'polypeptide(L)'
;TVGFDPILYNKSEAFTDGKVTLRVESSGTDVWLVAKNGTRSFIELSGLTLGGSRCAYNARSKQLLPPGSVSTFVVPTVGMLGLCFNNEDQLMFINRAFSRISPKAKGKDSLSLLFSVSYDFPGKADLINNHDFQELYLLFLNEDNL
;
A
#
# COMPACT_ATOMS: atom_id res chain seq x y z
N THR A 1 8.90 13.10 6.16
CA THR A 1 8.53 11.68 5.93
C THR A 1 8.57 10.97 7.27
N VAL A 2 7.71 9.97 7.46
CA VAL A 2 7.62 9.18 8.70
C VAL A 2 8.06 7.75 8.38
N GLY A 3 9.01 7.21 9.13
CA GLY A 3 9.50 5.84 8.91
C GLY A 3 8.55 4.80 9.51
N PHE A 4 8.33 3.69 8.81
CA PHE A 4 7.67 2.51 9.36
C PHE A 4 8.38 1.24 8.90
N ASP A 5 8.10 0.12 9.56
CA ASP A 5 8.60 -1.20 9.15
C ASP A 5 7.39 -2.06 8.76
N PRO A 6 7.29 -2.50 7.49
CA PRO A 6 6.25 -3.45 7.09
C PRO A 6 6.45 -4.76 7.85
N ILE A 7 5.38 -5.28 8.44
CA ILE A 7 5.42 -6.53 9.22
C ILE A 7 4.78 -7.63 8.38
N LEU A 8 5.54 -8.68 8.05
CA LEU A 8 4.99 -9.85 7.39
C LEU A 8 3.95 -10.52 8.30
N TYR A 9 2.71 -10.59 7.84
CA TYR A 9 1.60 -11.19 8.58
C TYR A 9 1.28 -12.59 8.09
N ASN A 10 1.25 -12.78 6.77
CA ASN A 10 0.97 -14.07 6.18
C ASN A 10 1.75 -14.27 4.90
N LYS A 11 1.98 -15.54 4.56
CA LYS A 11 2.63 -15.97 3.34
C LYS A 11 2.00 -17.27 2.85
N SER A 12 1.65 -17.31 1.58
CA SER A 12 1.13 -18.50 0.91
C SER A 12 1.87 -18.75 -0.40
N GLU A 13 1.68 -19.94 -0.97
CA GLU A 13 2.14 -20.23 -2.32
C GLU A 13 1.26 -19.53 -3.37
N ALA A 14 1.86 -19.25 -4.52
CA ALA A 14 1.20 -18.64 -5.67
C ALA A 14 1.57 -19.40 -6.94
N PHE A 15 0.62 -19.49 -7.87
CA PHE A 15 0.93 -19.97 -9.21
C PHE A 15 1.92 -19.05 -9.92
N THR A 16 2.92 -19.63 -10.60
CA THR A 16 3.93 -18.87 -11.34
C THR A 16 3.42 -18.46 -12.71
N ASP A 17 2.80 -17.27 -12.80
CA ASP A 17 2.32 -16.66 -14.05
C ASP A 17 3.34 -15.71 -14.70
N GLY A 18 4.54 -15.61 -14.11
CA GLY A 18 5.62 -14.74 -14.58
C GLY A 18 5.47 -13.27 -14.20
N LYS A 19 4.47 -12.90 -13.38
CA LYS A 19 4.18 -11.49 -13.05
C LYS A 19 4.38 -11.19 -11.57
N VAL A 20 4.80 -9.95 -11.30
CA VAL A 20 4.72 -9.36 -9.96
C VAL A 20 3.43 -8.56 -9.87
N THR A 21 2.69 -8.69 -8.78
CA THR A 21 1.47 -7.90 -8.55
C THR A 21 1.47 -7.37 -7.14
N LEU A 22 1.24 -6.07 -6.99
CA LEU A 22 1.23 -5.36 -5.72
C LEU A 22 -0.15 -4.72 -5.58
N ARG A 23 -0.78 -4.88 -4.41
CA ARG A 23 -2.09 -4.30 -4.11
C ARG A 23 -2.14 -3.84 -2.68
N VAL A 24 -2.73 -2.67 -2.46
CA VAL A 24 -3.09 -2.20 -1.14
C VAL A 24 -4.55 -2.51 -0.90
N GLU A 25 -4.83 -3.19 0.20
CA GLU A 25 -6.17 -3.59 0.61
C GLU A 25 -6.43 -3.10 2.04
N SER A 26 -7.70 -2.95 2.41
CA SER A 26 -8.09 -2.56 3.77
C SER A 26 -9.19 -3.46 4.32
N SER A 27 -9.12 -3.77 5.61
CA SER A 27 -10.19 -4.44 6.37
C SER A 27 -10.52 -3.59 7.59
N GLY A 28 -11.61 -2.83 7.53
CA GLY A 28 -11.82 -1.74 8.50
C GLY A 28 -10.67 -0.74 8.41
N THR A 29 -10.10 -0.33 9.54
CA THR A 29 -8.98 0.62 9.59
C THR A 29 -7.62 -0.01 9.33
N ASP A 30 -7.53 -1.34 9.29
CA ASP A 30 -6.27 -2.04 9.04
C ASP A 30 -5.97 -2.04 7.55
N VAL A 31 -4.72 -1.73 7.20
CA VAL A 31 -4.24 -1.61 5.83
C VAL A 31 -3.15 -2.64 5.60
N TRP A 32 -3.20 -3.26 4.43
CA TRP A 32 -2.35 -4.38 4.05
C TRP A 32 -1.74 -4.14 2.68
N LEU A 33 -0.45 -4.44 2.53
CA LEU A 33 0.17 -4.63 1.23
C LEU A 33 0.15 -6.13 0.90
N VAL A 34 -0.56 -6.51 -0.15
CA VAL A 34 -0.55 -7.85 -0.71
C VAL A 34 0.39 -7.86 -1.91
N ALA A 35 1.50 -8.60 -1.78
CA ALA A 35 2.51 -8.73 -2.80
C ALA A 35 2.58 -10.17 -3.32
N LYS A 36 2.23 -10.36 -4.59
CA LYS A 36 2.38 -11.63 -5.31
C LYS A 36 3.67 -11.59 -6.14
N ASN A 37 4.58 -12.50 -5.86
CA ASN A 37 5.66 -12.87 -6.76
C ASN A 37 5.27 -14.13 -7.54
N GLY A 38 4.68 -13.96 -8.72
CA GLY A 38 4.38 -15.03 -9.67
C GLY A 38 5.56 -15.43 -10.55
N THR A 39 6.76 -14.90 -10.30
CA THR A 39 7.96 -15.23 -11.08
C THR A 39 8.68 -16.46 -10.51
N ARG A 40 9.68 -16.95 -11.24
CA ARG A 40 10.59 -18.04 -10.81
C ARG A 40 11.88 -17.53 -10.13
N SER A 41 11.96 -16.23 -9.86
CA SER A 41 13.11 -15.61 -9.21
C SER A 41 12.66 -14.95 -7.90
N PHE A 42 13.61 -14.78 -6.97
CA PHE A 42 13.39 -13.87 -5.85
C PHE A 42 13.19 -12.45 -6.38
N ILE A 43 12.39 -11.66 -5.68
CA ILE A 43 12.30 -10.21 -5.87
C ILE A 43 12.52 -9.52 -4.53
N GLU A 44 13.12 -8.35 -4.55
CA GLU A 44 13.26 -7.49 -3.37
C GLU A 44 12.36 -6.27 -3.56
N LEU A 45 11.46 -6.02 -2.60
CA LEU A 45 10.67 -4.80 -2.57
C LEU A 45 11.43 -3.71 -1.80
N SER A 46 11.44 -2.50 -2.34
CA SER A 46 12.08 -1.34 -1.72
C SER A 46 11.29 -0.06 -2.00
N GLY A 47 11.56 1.01 -1.24
CA GLY A 47 10.95 2.31 -1.47
C GLY A 47 9.43 2.35 -1.25
N LEU A 48 8.85 1.40 -0.52
CA LEU A 48 7.43 1.38 -0.21
C LEU A 48 7.03 2.67 0.50
N THR A 49 6.11 3.41 -0.10
CA THR A 49 5.67 4.73 0.33
C THR A 49 4.16 4.84 0.27
N LEU A 50 3.57 5.41 1.33
CA LEU A 50 2.15 5.75 1.46
C LEU A 50 2.03 7.24 1.80
N GLY A 51 1.64 8.06 0.83
CA GLY A 51 1.60 9.52 0.92
C GLY A 51 0.20 10.10 1.06
N GLY A 52 0.01 10.97 2.05
CA GLY A 52 -1.13 11.88 2.15
C GLY A 52 -0.79 13.27 1.62
N SER A 53 -1.69 14.24 1.79
CA SER A 53 -1.53 15.61 1.28
C SER A 53 -0.41 16.42 1.95
N ARG A 54 0.02 16.06 3.16
CA ARG A 54 1.04 16.78 3.95
C ARG A 54 2.37 16.05 4.07
N CYS A 55 2.34 14.73 4.24
CA CYS A 55 3.55 13.92 4.35
C CYS A 55 3.36 12.50 3.81
N ALA A 56 4.42 11.69 3.87
CA ALA A 56 4.38 10.29 3.49
C ALA A 56 5.05 9.39 4.52
N TYR A 57 4.51 8.17 4.63
CA TYR A 57 5.06 7.04 5.37
C TYR A 57 5.95 6.23 4.44
N ASN A 58 7.21 6.04 4.83
CA ASN A 58 8.19 5.32 4.03
C ASN A 58 8.68 4.09 4.79
N ALA A 59 8.70 2.94 4.13
CA ALA A 59 9.27 1.73 4.69
C ALA A 59 10.79 1.87 4.82
N ARG A 60 11.34 1.55 5.99
CA ARG A 60 12.79 1.60 6.24
C ARG A 60 13.51 0.33 5.78
N SER A 61 12.79 -0.78 5.77
CA SER A 61 13.33 -2.10 5.42
C SER A 61 12.87 -2.55 4.05
N LYS A 62 13.77 -3.26 3.37
CA LYS A 62 13.46 -3.98 2.13
C LYS A 62 12.83 -5.33 2.45
N GLN A 63 11.98 -5.83 1.54
CA GLN A 63 11.27 -7.09 1.74
C GLN A 63 11.61 -8.09 0.64
N LEU A 64 12.26 -9.21 1.00
CA LEU A 64 12.58 -10.27 0.06
C LEU A 64 11.38 -11.21 -0.12
N LEU A 65 10.92 -11.38 -1.35
CA LEU A 65 9.81 -12.25 -1.70
C LEU A 65 10.29 -13.45 -2.51
N PRO A 66 10.05 -14.69 -2.05
CA PRO A 66 10.43 -15.88 -2.78
C PRO A 66 9.59 -16.07 -4.04
N PRO A 67 10.13 -16.84 -5.02
CA PRO A 67 9.38 -17.19 -6.22
C PRO A 67 8.10 -17.94 -5.89
N GLY A 68 7.04 -17.72 -6.69
CA GLY A 68 5.77 -18.40 -6.54
C GLY A 68 5.11 -18.20 -5.17
N SER A 69 5.11 -16.96 -4.65
CA SER A 69 4.54 -16.66 -3.33
C SER A 69 3.60 -15.46 -3.33
N VAL A 70 2.65 -15.46 -2.41
CA VAL A 70 1.89 -14.27 -1.99
C VAL A 70 2.31 -13.95 -0.56
N SER A 71 2.74 -12.72 -0.31
CA SER A 71 3.06 -12.24 1.04
C SER A 71 2.19 -11.03 1.37
N THR A 72 1.69 -11.00 2.59
CA THR A 72 0.83 -9.93 3.09
C THR A 72 1.55 -9.21 4.23
N PHE A 73 1.71 -7.90 4.09
CA PHE A 73 2.39 -7.05 5.06
C PHE A 73 1.41 -6.09 5.72
N VAL A 74 1.48 -5.97 7.04
CA VAL A 74 0.85 -4.87 7.77
C VAL A 74 1.56 -3.57 7.38
N VAL A 75 0.79 -2.55 7.01
CA VAL A 75 1.29 -1.19 6.78
C VAL A 75 0.55 -0.22 7.71
N PRO A 76 0.90 1.08 7.76
CA PRO A 76 0.23 2.02 8.65
C PRO A 76 -1.28 2.02 8.45
N THR A 77 -2.02 1.94 9.56
CA THR A 77 -3.48 1.95 9.59
C THR A 77 -4.03 3.25 9.02
N VAL A 78 -5.31 3.24 8.62
CA VAL A 78 -6.01 4.44 8.11
C VAL A 78 -5.88 5.62 9.08
N GLY A 79 -5.99 5.38 10.39
CA GLY A 79 -5.82 6.42 11.40
C GLY A 79 -4.42 7.03 11.43
N MET A 80 -3.37 6.21 11.29
CA MET A 80 -2.00 6.72 11.16
C MET A 80 -1.81 7.47 9.85
N LEU A 81 -2.31 6.94 8.73
CA LEU A 81 -2.28 7.62 7.43
C LEU A 81 -2.93 9.01 7.51
N GLY A 82 -4.01 9.16 8.27
CA GLY A 82 -4.68 10.43 8.57
C GLY A 82 -3.76 11.52 9.12
N LEU A 83 -2.70 11.16 9.87
CA LEU A 83 -1.73 12.13 10.39
C LEU A 83 -0.91 12.81 9.29
N CYS A 84 -0.81 12.19 8.11
CA CYS A 84 -0.13 12.74 6.94
C CYS A 84 -1.04 13.52 5.99
N PHE A 85 -2.26 13.84 6.41
CA PHE A 85 -3.15 14.76 5.72
C PHE A 85 -3.10 16.17 6.34
N ASN A 86 -3.54 17.17 5.58
CA ASN A 86 -3.69 18.53 6.09
C ASN A 86 -4.88 18.62 7.08
N ASN A 87 -5.03 19.77 7.75
CA ASN A 87 -6.05 19.92 8.80
C ASN A 87 -7.49 19.77 8.26
N GLU A 88 -7.76 20.21 7.03
CA GLU A 88 -9.09 20.13 6.41
C GLU A 88 -9.46 18.67 6.10
N ASP A 89 -8.53 17.93 5.50
CA ASP A 89 -8.65 16.51 5.19
C ASP A 89 -8.74 15.66 6.47
N GLN A 90 -8.01 16.02 7.52
CA GLN A 90 -8.07 15.35 8.82
C GLN A 90 -9.47 15.40 9.45
N LEU A 91 -10.24 16.47 9.22
CA LEU A 91 -11.63 16.52 9.67
C LEU A 91 -12.48 15.43 9.01
N MET A 92 -12.15 14.96 7.81
CA MET A 92 -12.85 13.84 7.17
C MET A 92 -12.65 12.52 7.94
N PHE A 93 -11.45 12.27 8.46
CA PHE A 93 -11.17 11.10 9.31
C PHE A 93 -11.87 11.15 10.67
N ILE A 94 -12.14 12.35 11.19
CA ILE A 94 -12.79 12.55 12.48
C ILE A 94 -14.32 12.47 12.33
N ASN A 95 -14.86 13.13 11.31
CA ASN A 95 -16.30 13.32 11.19
C ASN A 95 -16.98 12.20 10.40
N ARG A 96 -16.24 11.34 9.68
CA ARG A 96 -16.83 10.32 8.82
C ARG A 96 -16.25 8.95 9.05
N ALA A 97 -17.12 7.94 8.92
CA ALA A 97 -16.71 6.55 9.01
C ALA A 97 -15.94 6.14 7.75
N PHE A 98 -14.73 5.60 7.95
CA PHE A 98 -13.97 5.00 6.85
C PHE A 98 -14.70 3.77 6.29
N SER A 99 -14.73 3.65 4.97
CA SER A 99 -15.35 2.53 4.25
C SER A 99 -14.32 1.55 3.70
N ARG A 100 -13.48 2.00 2.75
CA ARG A 100 -12.50 1.15 2.04
C ARG A 100 -11.47 1.98 1.28
N ILE A 101 -10.37 1.34 0.90
CA ILE A 101 -9.42 1.86 -0.10
C ILE A 101 -9.84 1.40 -1.49
N SER A 102 -9.77 2.28 -2.49
CA SER A 102 -10.08 1.94 -3.89
C SER A 102 -9.19 2.68 -4.88
N PRO A 103 -8.75 2.04 -5.98
CA PRO A 103 -8.00 2.69 -7.04
C PRO A 103 -8.86 3.45 -8.05
N LYS A 104 -10.20 3.38 -7.97
CA LYS A 104 -11.12 3.86 -9.04
C LYS A 104 -12.10 4.95 -8.61
N ALA A 105 -12.08 5.37 -7.35
CA ALA A 105 -13.16 6.17 -6.78
C ALA A 105 -12.68 7.57 -6.35
N LYS A 106 -12.91 8.56 -7.23
CA LYS A 106 -12.72 9.99 -6.93
C LYS A 106 -14.08 10.63 -6.66
N GLY A 107 -14.27 11.21 -5.49
CA GLY A 107 -15.52 11.85 -5.08
C GLY A 107 -15.28 12.93 -4.03
N LYS A 108 -16.35 13.62 -3.61
CA LYS A 108 -16.28 14.58 -2.49
C LYS A 108 -15.96 13.92 -1.15
N ASP A 109 -16.25 12.64 -1.06
CA ASP A 109 -16.15 11.84 0.17
C ASP A 109 -14.94 10.91 0.11
N SER A 110 -13.91 11.34 -0.63
CA SER A 110 -12.67 10.58 -0.78
C SER A 110 -11.43 11.45 -0.67
N LEU A 111 -10.37 10.87 -0.11
CA LEU A 111 -9.06 11.48 -0.01
C LEU A 111 -8.05 10.69 -0.83
N SER A 112 -7.21 11.39 -1.58
CA SER A 112 -6.15 10.77 -2.38
C SER A 112 -5.03 10.27 -1.46
N LEU A 113 -4.61 9.03 -1.68
CA LEU A 113 -3.50 8.35 -1.03
C LEU A 113 -2.54 7.88 -2.12
N LEU A 114 -1.31 8.38 -2.07
CA LEU A 114 -0.26 8.01 -3.01
C LEU A 114 0.40 6.72 -2.57
N PHE A 115 0.37 5.68 -3.39
CA PHE A 115 1.12 4.45 -3.16
C PHE A 115 2.25 4.33 -4.19
N SER A 116 3.46 4.08 -3.72
CA SER A 116 4.57 3.74 -4.59
C SER A 116 5.46 2.68 -3.97
N VAL A 117 6.01 1.82 -4.81
CA VAL A 117 6.94 0.77 -4.39
C VAL A 117 7.78 0.37 -5.59
N SER A 118 9.05 0.09 -5.35
CA SER A 118 9.95 -0.46 -6.37
C SER A 118 10.25 -1.91 -6.07
N TYR A 119 10.53 -2.68 -7.12
CA TYR A 119 11.08 -4.01 -6.98
C TYR A 119 12.18 -4.30 -7.99
N ASP A 120 13.13 -5.11 -7.53
CA ASP A 120 14.28 -5.56 -8.31
C ASP A 120 14.47 -7.08 -8.17
N PHE A 121 15.21 -7.65 -9.13
CA PHE A 121 15.58 -9.07 -9.12
C PHE A 121 17.02 -9.18 -8.63
N PRO A 122 17.25 -9.61 -7.38
CA PRO A 122 18.61 -9.72 -6.85
C PRO A 122 19.48 -10.63 -7.73
N GLY A 123 20.67 -10.15 -8.07
CA GLY A 123 21.64 -10.89 -8.88
C GLY A 123 21.43 -10.82 -10.40
N LYS A 124 20.45 -10.06 -10.91
CA LYS A 124 20.38 -9.72 -12.34
C LYS A 124 21.04 -8.36 -12.58
N ALA A 125 22.02 -8.32 -13.48
CA ALA A 125 22.81 -7.12 -13.80
C ALA A 125 22.01 -6.03 -14.54
N ASP A 126 20.87 -6.40 -15.15
CA ASP A 126 19.97 -5.43 -15.76
C ASP A 126 19.13 -4.77 -14.66
N LEU A 127 19.51 -3.53 -14.33
CA LEU A 127 18.85 -2.57 -13.42
C LEU A 127 17.47 -2.14 -13.96
N ILE A 128 16.58 -3.08 -14.27
CA ILE A 128 15.17 -2.76 -14.48
C ILE A 128 14.59 -2.47 -13.10
N ASN A 129 14.71 -1.22 -12.67
CA ASN A 129 14.00 -0.70 -11.50
C ASN A 129 12.53 -0.65 -11.88
N ASN A 130 11.79 -1.70 -11.54
CA ASN A 130 10.37 -1.74 -11.75
C ASN A 130 9.73 -0.90 -10.64
N HIS A 131 9.25 0.28 -11.01
CA HIS A 131 8.58 1.17 -10.10
C HIS A 131 7.07 1.07 -10.33
N ASP A 132 6.34 0.60 -9.33
CA ASP A 132 4.89 0.61 -9.33
C ASP A 132 4.39 1.88 -8.63
N PHE A 133 3.47 2.57 -9.27
CA PHE A 133 2.86 3.80 -8.77
C PHE A 133 1.35 3.68 -8.94
N GLN A 134 0.64 3.90 -7.83
CA GLN A 134 -0.81 3.85 -7.82
C GLN A 134 -1.36 5.02 -7.00
N GLU A 135 -2.23 5.79 -7.61
CA GLU A 135 -3.11 6.68 -6.85
C GLU A 135 -4.27 5.85 -6.31
N LEU A 136 -4.42 5.85 -4.99
CA LEU A 136 -5.49 5.21 -4.25
C LEU A 136 -6.38 6.27 -3.63
N TYR A 137 -7.59 5.88 -3.28
CA TYR A 137 -8.55 6.76 -2.64
C TYR A 137 -9.07 6.12 -1.36
N LEU A 138 -8.94 6.83 -0.25
CA LEU A 138 -9.60 6.51 1.01
C LEU A 138 -11.05 6.97 0.89
N LEU A 139 -12.00 6.03 0.94
CA LEU A 139 -13.43 6.35 0.83
C LEU A 139 -14.06 6.40 2.21
N PHE A 140 -14.89 7.42 2.42
CA PHE A 140 -15.64 7.63 3.66
C PHE A 140 -17.14 7.55 3.36
N LEU A 141 -17.92 7.05 4.32
CA LEU A 141 -19.38 7.01 4.23
C LEU A 141 -19.94 8.43 4.43
N ASN A 142 -21.05 8.73 3.76
CA ASN A 142 -21.83 9.92 4.05
C ASN A 142 -22.69 9.71 5.29
N GLU A 143 -22.87 10.78 6.06
CA GLU A 143 -23.71 10.81 7.27
C GLU A 143 -25.16 10.34 6.99
N ASP A 144 -25.65 10.47 5.75
CA ASP A 144 -26.99 10.05 5.33
C ASP A 144 -27.19 8.53 5.20
N ASN A 145 -26.12 7.72 5.33
CA ASN A 145 -26.15 6.25 5.15
C ASN A 145 -25.77 5.48 6.43
N LEU A 146 -25.90 6.10 7.61
CA LEU A 146 -25.70 5.49 8.92
C LEU A 146 -27.03 5.25 9.64
#